data_AF-A0A6J5US95-F1
#
_entry.id   AF-A0A6J5US95-F1
#
_cell.length_a   1.000
_cell.length_b   1.000
_cell.length_c   1.000
_cell.angle_alpha   90.00
_cell.angle_beta   90.00
_cell.angle_gamma   90.00
#
_symmetry.space_group_name_H-M   'P 1'
#
loop_
_entity.id
_entity.type
_entity.pdbx_description
1 polymer ?
#
loop_
_entity_poly.entity_id
_entity_poly.type
_entity_poly.pdbx_seq_one_letter_code
_entity_poly.pdbx_strand_id
1 'polypeptide(L)'
;MASSSVPTISIPNISHLVSVKLSDTNYLVWESQVQPFLLGQNLWRFVDGSHPCPSPTLPPYDKSESSTPSLANPLKFRLFSITKGSKSISEYLAQAKSLADELTAIQEPVSNSDLVTYVLRGLGIDYQMIVMAILNFPPLPSFSDLRTRLLAFEGQQP
;
A
#
# COMPACT_ATOMS: atom_id res chain seq x y z
N MET A 1 -13.26 19.01 18.55
CA MET A 1 -13.65 17.74 17.89
C MET A 1 -13.36 17.91 16.41
N ALA A 2 -12.37 17.22 15.84
CA ALA A 2 -11.98 17.41 14.44
C ALA A 2 -12.75 16.41 13.55
N SER A 3 -13.69 16.91 12.77
CA SER A 3 -14.41 16.13 11.76
C SER A 3 -13.49 15.90 10.56
N SER A 4 -13.15 14.65 10.28
CA SER A 4 -12.44 14.26 9.06
C SER A 4 -13.42 14.31 7.88
N SER A 5 -13.23 15.27 6.97
CA SER A 5 -13.99 15.35 5.73
C SER A 5 -13.49 14.28 4.76
N VAL A 6 -14.32 13.28 4.50
CA VAL A 6 -14.10 12.31 3.42
C VAL A 6 -14.08 13.03 2.06
N PRO A 7 -13.10 12.76 1.19
CA PRO A 7 -13.08 13.35 -0.15
C PRO A 7 -14.28 12.81 -0.93
N THR A 8 -15.22 13.70 -1.26
CA THR A 8 -16.33 13.36 -2.15
C THR A 8 -15.80 13.24 -3.57
N ILE A 9 -15.73 12.00 -4.09
CA ILE A 9 -15.42 11.75 -5.50
C ILE A 9 -16.61 12.26 -6.32
N SER A 10 -16.44 13.41 -6.98
CA SER A 10 -17.42 13.91 -7.96
C SER A 10 -17.26 13.12 -9.25
N ILE A 11 -18.19 12.20 -9.50
CA ILE A 11 -18.24 11.45 -10.75
C ILE A 11 -18.85 12.38 -11.82
N PRO A 12 -18.16 12.65 -12.95
CA PRO A 12 -18.72 13.47 -14.02
C PRO A 12 -19.96 12.80 -14.63
N ASN A 13 -20.90 13.61 -15.11
CA ASN A 13 -22.20 13.15 -15.61
C ASN A 13 -22.04 12.15 -16.78
N ILE A 14 -22.28 10.87 -16.51
CA ILE A 14 -22.16 9.74 -17.45
C ILE A 14 -23.14 9.83 -18.63
N SER A 15 -24.20 10.64 -18.53
CA SER A 15 -25.23 10.77 -19.57
C SER A 15 -24.67 11.26 -20.91
N HIS A 16 -23.52 11.95 -20.91
CA HIS A 16 -22.85 12.40 -22.12
C HIS A 16 -21.92 11.36 -22.75
N LEU A 17 -21.53 10.33 -21.99
CA LEU A 17 -20.54 9.33 -22.42
C LEU A 17 -21.18 8.02 -22.88
N VAL A 18 -22.40 7.75 -22.43
CA VAL A 18 -23.13 6.52 -22.73
C VAL A 18 -24.46 6.90 -23.36
N SER A 19 -24.49 6.96 -24.69
CA SER A 19 -25.73 7.27 -25.44
C SER A 19 -26.68 6.07 -25.50
N VAL A 20 -26.20 4.87 -25.16
CA VAL A 20 -26.94 3.61 -25.24
C VAL A 20 -27.33 3.18 -23.83
N LYS A 21 -28.62 3.20 -23.50
CA LYS A 21 -29.11 2.70 -22.21
C LYS A 21 -29.13 1.17 -22.23
N LEU A 22 -28.53 0.53 -21.21
CA LEU A 22 -28.50 -0.93 -21.09
C LEU A 22 -29.91 -1.51 -21.25
N SER A 23 -30.06 -2.42 -22.20
CA SER A 23 -31.26 -3.21 -22.52
C SER A 23 -30.83 -4.67 -22.69
N ASP A 24 -31.78 -5.59 -22.62
CA ASP A 24 -31.53 -7.05 -22.68
C ASP A 24 -30.87 -7.51 -23.99
N THR A 25 -30.94 -6.71 -25.06
CA THR A 25 -30.39 -7.00 -26.39
C THR A 25 -29.11 -6.24 -26.75
N ASN A 26 -28.67 -5.28 -25.92
CA ASN A 26 -27.62 -4.34 -26.32
C ASN A 26 -26.35 -4.39 -25.46
N TYR A 27 -26.20 -5.44 -24.64
CA TYR A 27 -25.11 -5.58 -23.68
C TYR A 27 -23.73 -5.35 -24.31
N LEU A 28 -23.39 -6.01 -25.41
CA LEU A 28 -22.07 -5.87 -26.05
C LEU A 28 -21.76 -4.43 -26.52
N VAL A 29 -22.76 -3.73 -27.04
CA VAL A 29 -22.61 -2.34 -27.50
C VAL A 29 -22.45 -1.41 -26.31
N TRP A 30 -23.27 -1.59 -25.28
CA TRP A 30 -23.18 -0.85 -24.02
C TRP A 30 -21.83 -1.08 -23.35
N GLU A 31 -21.37 -2.32 -23.29
CA GLU A 31 -20.11 -2.76 -22.68
C GLU A 31 -18.92 -2.03 -23.32
N SER A 32 -18.85 -2.03 -24.66
CA SER A 32 -17.76 -1.37 -25.40
C SER A 32 -17.67 0.15 -25.17
N GLN A 33 -18.79 0.82 -24.88
CA GLN A 33 -18.83 2.26 -24.62
C GLN A 33 -18.49 2.59 -23.16
N VAL A 34 -18.88 1.73 -22.23
CA VAL A 34 -18.71 1.93 -20.78
C VAL A 34 -17.33 1.46 -20.29
N GLN A 35 -16.77 0.42 -20.91
CA GLN A 35 -15.49 -0.18 -20.55
C GLN A 35 -14.32 0.80 -20.45
N PRO A 36 -14.00 1.62 -21.48
CA PRO A 36 -12.86 2.52 -21.39
C PRO A 36 -13.01 3.59 -20.29
N PHE A 37 -14.24 4.03 -20.03
CA PHE A 37 -14.52 4.99 -18.96
C PHE A 37 -14.30 4.38 -17.56
N LEU A 38 -14.85 3.19 -17.33
CA LEU A 38 -14.71 2.49 -16.06
C LEU A 38 -13.28 1.99 -15.83
N LEU A 39 -12.52 1.65 -16.88
CA LEU A 39 -11.09 1.36 -16.76
C LEU A 39 -10.31 2.61 -16.33
N GLY A 40 -10.62 3.78 -16.91
CA GLY A 40 -10.00 5.05 -16.53
C GLY A 40 -10.23 5.45 -15.06
N GLN A 41 -11.35 5.00 -14.46
CA GLN A 41 -11.68 5.22 -13.04
C GLN A 41 -11.35 4.00 -12.15
N ASN A 42 -10.74 2.95 -12.71
CA ASN A 42 -10.45 1.67 -12.03
C ASN A 42 -11.70 0.96 -11.43
N LEU A 43 -12.88 1.23 -12.00
CA LEU A 43 -14.18 0.70 -11.57
C LEU A 43 -14.62 -0.53 -12.38
N TRP A 44 -13.99 -0.82 -13.53
CA TRP A 44 -14.36 -1.95 -14.40
C TRP A 44 -14.31 -3.30 -13.68
N ARG A 45 -13.39 -3.42 -12.71
CA ARG A 45 -13.18 -4.62 -11.92
C ARG A 45 -14.44 -5.08 -11.16
N PHE A 46 -15.38 -4.16 -10.89
CA PHE A 46 -16.67 -4.48 -10.26
C PHE A 46 -17.75 -4.93 -11.25
N VAL A 47 -17.62 -4.61 -12.55
CA VAL A 47 -18.59 -4.98 -13.60
C VAL A 47 -18.28 -6.37 -14.17
N ASP A 48 -17.01 -6.66 -14.37
CA ASP A 48 -16.52 -7.96 -14.86
C ASP A 48 -16.58 -9.07 -13.79
N GLY A 49 -16.90 -8.74 -12.54
CA GLY A 49 -16.92 -9.70 -11.43
C GLY A 49 -15.53 -10.14 -10.95
N SER A 50 -14.46 -9.65 -11.58
CA SER A 50 -13.06 -9.83 -11.15
C SER A 50 -12.79 -9.31 -9.71
N HIS A 51 -13.64 -8.43 -9.18
CA HIS A 51 -13.70 -8.09 -7.76
C HIS A 51 -15.07 -8.43 -7.20
N PRO A 52 -15.17 -9.37 -6.23
CA PRO A 52 -16.43 -9.67 -5.59
C PRO A 52 -16.94 -8.45 -4.81
N CYS A 53 -18.24 -8.18 -4.92
CA CYS A 53 -18.91 -7.18 -4.08
C CYS A 53 -18.59 -7.47 -2.60
N PRO A 54 -18.15 -6.49 -1.79
CA PRO A 54 -17.95 -6.70 -0.37
C PRO A 54 -19.28 -7.18 0.24
N SER A 55 -19.28 -8.33 0.91
CA SER A 55 -20.50 -9.00 1.37
C SER A 55 -21.31 -8.11 2.32
N PRO A 56 -22.63 -7.87 2.06
CA PRO A 56 -23.47 -7.05 2.94
C PRO A 56 -23.96 -7.73 4.22
N THR A 57 -23.43 -8.90 4.61
CA THR A 57 -24.00 -9.68 5.72
C THR A 57 -22.93 -10.50 6.42
N LEU A 58 -22.81 -10.31 7.74
CA LEU A 58 -21.92 -11.07 8.63
C LEU A 58 -22.37 -12.55 8.63
N PRO A 59 -21.57 -13.51 8.10
CA PRO A 59 -21.84 -14.91 8.33
C PRO A 59 -21.21 -15.35 9.68
N PRO A 60 -21.73 -16.41 10.31
CA PRO A 60 -21.08 -17.05 11.45
C PRO A 60 -19.69 -17.53 11.02
N TYR A 61 -18.70 -17.07 11.77
CA TYR A 61 -17.28 -17.36 11.68
C TYR A 61 -16.99 -18.83 11.31
N ASP A 62 -16.60 -19.07 10.05
CA ASP A 62 -15.88 -20.27 9.63
C ASP A 62 -14.53 -19.85 9.01
N LYS A 63 -13.50 -20.56 9.44
CA LYS A 63 -12.11 -20.19 9.38
C LYS A 63 -11.51 -20.76 8.11
N SER A 64 -11.63 -20.07 6.98
CA SER A 64 -10.85 -20.29 5.76
C SER A 64 -10.97 -19.03 4.90
N GLU A 65 -9.84 -18.44 4.54
CA GLU A 65 -9.68 -17.08 3.99
C GLU A 65 -9.73 -16.00 5.09
N SER A 66 -8.55 -15.75 5.67
CA SER A 66 -8.26 -14.72 6.66
C SER A 66 -8.46 -13.32 6.08
N SER A 67 -9.72 -12.96 5.85
CA SER A 67 -10.17 -11.59 5.74
C SER A 67 -10.22 -10.97 7.14
N THR A 68 -9.06 -10.50 7.60
CA THR A 68 -9.00 -9.27 8.40
C THR A 68 -8.32 -8.16 7.56
N PRO A 69 -8.90 -7.72 6.42
CA PRO A 69 -8.26 -6.72 5.55
C PRO A 69 -8.38 -5.30 6.11
N SER A 70 -8.91 -5.12 7.32
CA SER A 70 -9.16 -3.79 7.88
C SER A 70 -7.91 -3.11 8.46
N LEU A 71 -6.86 -3.85 8.86
CA LEU A 71 -5.65 -3.27 9.48
C LEU A 71 -4.34 -3.58 8.73
N ALA A 72 -4.24 -4.69 7.99
CA ALA A 72 -3.02 -5.02 7.24
C ALA A 72 -2.69 -3.98 6.15
N ASN A 73 -3.70 -3.57 5.38
CA ASN A 73 -3.54 -2.59 4.30
C ASN A 73 -3.08 -1.21 4.79
N PRO A 74 -3.71 -0.58 5.81
CA PRO A 74 -3.23 0.70 6.33
C PRO A 74 -1.85 0.59 6.99
N LEU A 75 -1.52 -0.53 7.64
CA LEU A 75 -0.19 -0.74 8.23
C LEU A 75 0.90 -0.92 7.16
N LYS A 76 0.64 -1.70 6.11
CA LYS A 76 1.54 -1.83 4.95
C LYS A 76 1.72 -0.49 4.24
N PHE A 77 0.63 0.27 4.05
CA PHE A 77 0.72 1.60 3.46
C PHE A 77 1.53 2.56 4.34
N ARG A 78 1.33 2.53 5.67
CA ARG A 78 2.16 3.28 6.62
C ARG A 78 3.62 2.89 6.50
N LEU A 79 3.93 1.58 6.49
CA LEU A 79 5.29 1.07 6.33
C LEU A 79 5.93 1.52 5.01
N PHE A 80 5.18 1.51 3.92
CA PHE A 80 5.66 1.98 2.62
C PHE A 80 5.86 3.50 2.56
N SER A 81 5.03 4.25 3.29
CA SER A 81 5.08 5.71 3.36
C SER A 81 6.10 6.25 4.36
N ILE A 82 6.80 5.39 5.11
CA ILE A 82 7.75 5.91 6.10
C ILE A 82 8.91 6.61 5.39
N THR A 83 9.17 7.84 5.80
CA THR A 83 10.33 8.62 5.38
C THR A 83 11.07 9.09 6.61
N LYS A 84 12.40 9.00 6.61
CA LYS A 84 13.23 9.50 7.72
C LYS A 84 12.96 10.99 7.98
N GLY A 85 12.90 11.76 6.89
CA GLY A 85 12.61 13.20 6.94
C GLY A 85 13.55 13.93 7.90
N SER A 86 12.96 14.66 8.85
CA SER A 86 13.70 15.37 9.92
C SER A 86 14.03 14.51 11.15
N LYS A 87 13.55 13.27 11.24
CA LYS A 87 13.75 12.42 12.41
C LYS A 87 15.15 11.81 12.42
N SER A 88 15.66 11.44 13.59
CA SER A 88 16.89 10.65 13.68
C SER A 88 16.67 9.24 13.10
N ILE A 89 17.74 8.64 12.59
CA ILE A 89 17.71 7.26 12.05
C ILE A 89 17.23 6.28 13.11
N SER A 90 17.65 6.47 14.36
CA SER A 90 17.21 5.67 15.51
C SER A 90 15.68 5.62 15.64
N GLU A 91 15.00 6.77 15.56
CA GLU A 91 13.54 6.87 15.64
C GLU A 91 12.86 6.29 14.41
N TYR A 92 13.41 6.56 13.23
CA TYR A 92 12.90 6.04 11.97
C TYR A 92 12.91 4.51 11.93
N LEU A 93 14.02 3.90 12.33
CA LEU A 93 14.16 2.44 12.42
C LEU A 93 13.27 1.85 13.52
N ALA A 94 13.11 2.52 14.65
CA ALA A 94 12.17 2.10 15.69
C ALA A 94 10.72 2.10 15.15
N GLN A 95 10.35 3.14 14.38
CA GLN A 95 9.04 3.24 13.75
C GLN A 95 8.82 2.14 12.70
N ALA A 96 9.81 1.88 11.84
CA ALA A 96 9.77 0.80 10.85
C ALA A 96 9.57 -0.57 11.51
N LYS A 97 10.33 -0.82 12.59
CA LYS A 97 10.27 -2.07 13.34
C LYS A 97 8.92 -2.26 14.03
N SER A 98 8.40 -1.22 14.70
CA SER A 98 7.08 -1.26 15.33
C SER A 98 5.98 -1.64 14.33
N LEU A 99 6.02 -1.05 13.12
CA LEU A 99 5.06 -1.37 12.07
C LEU A 99 5.22 -2.82 11.57
N ALA A 100 6.45 -3.32 11.47
CA ALA A 100 6.70 -4.72 11.10
C ALA A 100 6.25 -5.71 12.19
N ASP A 101 6.42 -5.35 13.47
CA ASP A 101 5.94 -6.13 14.62
C ASP A 101 4.39 -6.13 14.66
N GLU A 102 3.74 -4.99 14.37
CA GLU A 102 2.28 -4.91 14.23
C GLU A 102 1.76 -5.77 13.07
N LEU A 103 2.46 -5.77 11.93
CA LEU A 103 2.15 -6.63 10.77
C LEU A 103 2.34 -8.12 11.11
N THR A 104 3.36 -8.45 11.90
CA THR A 104 3.59 -9.80 12.42
C THR A 104 2.47 -10.22 13.39
N ALA A 105 2.00 -9.30 14.26
CA ALA A 105 0.95 -9.56 15.23
C ALA A 105 -0.40 -9.89 14.57
N ILE A 106 -0.68 -9.34 13.38
CA ILE A 106 -1.90 -9.65 12.61
C ILE A 106 -1.75 -10.86 11.67
N GLN A 107 -0.69 -11.68 11.83
CA GLN A 107 -0.33 -12.81 10.96
C GLN A 107 0.02 -12.44 9.50
N GLU A 108 0.41 -11.20 9.23
CA GLU A 108 0.90 -10.74 7.91
C GLU A 108 2.36 -10.28 8.01
N PRO A 109 3.31 -11.19 8.36
CA PRO A 109 4.70 -10.80 8.56
C PRO A 109 5.34 -10.24 7.28
N VAL A 110 6.11 -9.17 7.42
CA VAL A 110 6.90 -8.59 6.32
C VAL A 110 8.25 -9.31 6.25
N SER A 111 8.66 -9.72 5.05
CA SER A 111 9.96 -10.34 4.83
C SER A 111 11.08 -9.37 5.22
N ASN A 112 12.15 -9.89 5.85
CA ASN A 112 13.31 -9.05 6.21
C ASN A 112 13.89 -8.30 5.02
N SER A 113 13.98 -8.94 3.85
CA SER A 113 14.44 -8.32 2.59
C SER A 113 13.56 -7.14 2.17
N ASP A 114 12.24 -7.30 2.29
CA ASP A 114 11.28 -6.28 1.94
C ASP A 114 11.36 -5.12 2.93
N LEU A 115 11.40 -5.42 4.24
CA LEU A 115 11.57 -4.41 5.30
C LEU A 115 12.84 -3.59 5.08
N VAL A 116 13.98 -4.24 4.80
CA VAL A 116 15.25 -3.60 4.49
C VAL A 116 15.13 -2.71 3.25
N THR A 117 14.51 -3.20 2.19
CA THR A 117 14.31 -2.45 0.95
C THR A 117 13.41 -1.21 1.16
N TYR A 118 12.32 -1.36 1.92
CA TYR A 118 11.41 -0.25 2.23
C TYR A 118 12.10 0.83 3.07
N VAL A 119 12.87 0.41 4.07
CA VAL A 119 13.64 1.30 4.93
C VAL A 119 14.68 2.05 4.10
N LEU A 120 15.45 1.35 3.27
CA LEU A 120 16.44 1.95 2.36
C LEU A 120 15.83 2.96 1.37
N ARG A 121 14.59 2.74 0.92
CA ARG A 121 13.90 3.64 0.00
C ARG A 121 13.37 4.90 0.68
N GLY A 122 12.97 4.81 1.94
CA GLY A 122 12.52 5.95 2.75
C GLY A 122 13.67 6.77 3.34
N LEU A 123 14.91 6.31 3.17
CA LEU A 123 16.12 7.07 3.44
C LEU A 123 16.28 8.14 2.35
N GLY A 124 16.34 9.40 2.77
CA GLY A 124 16.54 10.54 1.87
C GLY A 124 17.89 10.53 1.17
N ILE A 125 18.11 11.51 0.29
CA ILE A 125 19.32 11.58 -0.56
C ILE A 125 20.63 11.58 0.25
N ASP A 126 20.59 12.03 1.50
CA ASP A 126 21.76 12.13 2.39
C ASP A 126 22.37 10.76 2.70
N TYR A 127 21.55 9.70 2.63
CA TYR A 127 21.97 8.32 2.87
C TYR A 127 22.06 7.52 1.58
N GLN A 128 21.93 8.16 0.42
CA GLN A 128 21.93 7.47 -0.87
C GLN A 128 23.24 6.72 -1.13
N MET A 129 24.39 7.21 -0.62
CA MET A 129 25.66 6.49 -0.72
C MET A 129 25.62 5.13 -0.02
N ILE A 130 25.12 5.08 1.21
CA ILE A 130 25.02 3.81 1.96
C ILE A 130 23.91 2.92 1.39
N VAL A 131 22.82 3.50 0.90
CA VAL A 131 21.75 2.77 0.21
C VAL A 131 22.28 2.06 -1.05
N MET A 132 23.02 2.77 -1.89
CA MET A 132 23.63 2.20 -3.10
C MET A 132 24.67 1.13 -2.76
N ALA A 133 25.49 1.36 -1.73
CA ALA A 133 26.48 0.37 -1.29
C ALA A 133 25.82 -0.93 -0.81
N ILE A 134 24.70 -0.84 -0.09
CA ILE A 134 23.96 -2.01 0.41
C ILE A 134 23.21 -2.71 -0.71
N LEU A 135 22.58 -1.97 -1.65
CA LEU A 135 21.85 -2.56 -2.77
C LEU A 135 22.78 -3.21 -3.81
N ASN A 136 23.97 -2.66 -4.02
CA ASN A 136 24.93 -3.19 -4.99
C ASN A 136 25.78 -4.35 -4.47
N PHE A 137 25.80 -4.61 -3.15
CA PHE A 137 26.52 -5.74 -2.54
C PHE A 137 25.55 -6.74 -1.90
N PRO A 138 24.98 -7.69 -2.66
CA PRO A 138 24.28 -8.83 -2.09
C PRO A 138 25.26 -9.77 -1.38
N PRO A 139 24.84 -10.48 -0.32
CA PRO A 139 23.45 -10.61 0.17
C PRO A 139 22.97 -9.40 0.98
N LEU A 140 21.67 -9.09 0.86
CA LEU A 140 21.04 -8.00 1.60
C LEU A 140 21.24 -8.21 3.11
N PRO A 141 21.73 -7.20 3.85
CA PRO A 141 21.92 -7.28 5.28
C PRO A 141 20.59 -7.50 5.99
N SER A 142 20.61 -8.15 7.15
CA SER A 142 19.40 -8.23 8.00
C SER A 142 18.99 -6.83 8.47
N PHE A 143 17.74 -6.65 8.91
CA PHE A 143 17.29 -5.37 9.48
C PHE A 143 18.17 -4.91 10.65
N SER A 144 18.71 -5.85 11.44
CA SER A 144 19.64 -5.58 12.55
C SER A 144 21.00 -5.05 12.06
N ASP A 145 21.54 -5.64 10.99
CA ASP A 145 22.81 -5.21 10.40
C ASP A 145 22.66 -3.86 9.70
N LEU A 146 21.55 -3.67 8.98
CA LEU A 146 21.17 -2.39 8.37
C LEU A 146 21.12 -1.30 9.44
N ARG A 147 20.41 -1.54 10.55
CA ARG A 147 20.30 -0.60 11.66
C ARG A 147 21.67 -0.21 12.21
N THR A 148 22.55 -1.19 12.42
CA THR A 148 23.90 -0.95 12.92
C THR A 148 24.71 -0.08 11.96
N ARG A 149 24.66 -0.37 10.66
CA ARG A 149 25.35 0.41 9.61
C ARG A 149 24.83 1.84 9.50
N LEU A 150 23.51 2.02 9.57
CA LEU A 150 22.90 3.34 9.50
C LEU A 150 23.21 4.19 10.74
N LEU A 151 23.19 3.61 11.94
CA LEU A 151 23.58 4.30 13.18
C LEU A 151 25.05 4.70 13.18
N ALA A 152 25.93 3.82 12.67
CA ALA A 152 27.35 4.14 12.52
C ALA A 152 27.57 5.31 11.56
N PHE A 153 26.77 5.39 10.49
CA PHE A 153 26.83 6.48 9.51
C PHE A 153 26.26 7.80 10.08
N GLU A 154 25.17 7.76 10.87
CA GLU A 154 24.60 8.94 11.55
C GLU A 154 25.62 9.61 12.48
N GLY A 155 26.35 8.83 13.27
CA GLY A 155 27.39 9.35 14.18
C GLY A 155 28.66 9.87 13.49
N GLN A 156 28.83 9.57 12.20
CA GLN A 156 29.94 10.07 11.38
C GLN A 156 29.57 11.31 10.55
N GLN A 157 28.29 11.69 10.49
CA GLN A 157 27.91 12.96 9.85
C GLN A 157 28.33 14.12 10.78
N PRO A 158 29.12 15.08 10.27
CA PRO A 158 29.65 16.21 11.05
C PRO A 158 28.58 17.22 11.47
#